data_AF-A0A259D8B0-F1
#
_entry.id   AF-A0A259D8B0-F1
#
_cell.length_a   1.000
_cell.length_b   1.000
_cell.length_c   1.000
_cell.angle_alpha   90.00
_cell.angle_beta   90.00
_cell.angle_gamma   90.00
#
_symmetry.space_group_name_H-M   'P 1'
#
loop_
_entity.id
_entity.type
_entity.pdbx_description
1 polymer ?
#
loop_
_entity_poly.entity_id
_entity_poly.type
_entity_poly.pdbx_seq_one_letter_code
_entity_poly.pdbx_strand_id
1 'polypeptide(L)' 'DDSLPVLNSARAYGIAHLLAICNPDSRQPHKDCEDFIAIDSFARVMPDA' A
#
# COMPACT_ATOMS: atom_id res chain seq x y z
N ASP A 1 0.52 -3.49 -0.47
CA ASP A 1 1.89 -3.99 -0.17
C ASP A 1 2.75 -2.83 0.31
N ASP A 2 3.86 -3.08 0.99
CA ASP A 2 4.80 -2.04 1.46
C ASP A 2 6.10 -1.96 0.63
N SER A 3 6.19 -2.76 -0.45
CA SER A 3 7.30 -2.79 -1.40
C SER A 3 6.90 -2.17 -2.75
N LEU A 4 7.51 -1.02 -3.08
CA LEU A 4 7.31 -0.34 -4.37
C LEU A 4 7.66 -1.23 -5.59
N PRO A 5 8.75 -2.04 -5.57
CA PRO A 5 9.02 -2.99 -6.66
C PRO A 5 7.89 -4.00 -6.90
N VAL A 6 7.24 -4.47 -5.83
CA VAL A 6 6.11 -5.41 -5.91
C VAL A 6 4.89 -4.72 -6.51
N LEU A 7 4.56 -3.52 -6.03
CA LEU A 7 3.45 -2.73 -6.56
C LEU A 7 3.64 -2.36 -8.05
N ASN A 8 4.87 -2.03 -8.44
CA ASN A 8 5.19 -1.77 -9.84
C ASN A 8 5.04 -3.01 -10.73
N SER A 9 5.47 -4.18 -10.25
CA SER A 9 5.28 -5.44 -10.95
C SER A 9 3.79 -5.79 -11.09
N ALA A 10 3.00 -5.58 -10.04
CA ALA A 10 1.56 -5.77 -10.03
C ALA A 10 0.84 -4.82 -11.02
N ARG A 11 1.27 -3.55 -11.08
CA ARG A 11 0.79 -2.58 -12.08
C ARG A 11 1.10 -3.03 -13.50
N ALA A 12 2.33 -3.46 -13.77
CA ALA A 12 2.74 -3.96 -15.08
C ALA A 12 1.98 -5.23 -15.50
N TYR A 13 1.63 -6.09 -14.53
CA TYR A 13 0.81 -7.27 -14.76
C TYR A 13 -0.67 -6.94 -15.06
N GLY A 14 -1.15 -5.75 -14.69
CA GLY A 14 -2.53 -5.32 -14.91
C GLY A 14 -3.47 -5.54 -13.72
N ILE A 15 -2.94 -5.62 -12.50
CA ILE A 15 -3.78 -5.61 -11.29
C ILE A 15 -4.44 -4.24 -11.15
N ALA A 16 -5.78 -4.21 -11.15
CA ALA A 16 -6.57 -2.98 -11.24
C ALA A 16 -6.54 -2.12 -9.96
N HIS A 17 -6.46 -2.75 -8.79
CA HIS A 17 -6.51 -2.06 -7.50
C HIS A 17 -5.21 -2.28 -6.74
N LEU A 18 -4.44 -1.21 -6.57
CA LEU A 18 -3.14 -1.23 -5.91
C LEU A 18 -3.15 -0.24 -4.76
N LEU A 19 -2.82 -0.75 -3.56
CA LEU A 19 -2.71 0.06 -2.36
C LEU A 19 -1.33 -0.14 -1.73
N ALA A 20 -0.65 0.98 -1.47
CA ALA A 20 0.59 1.01 -0.73
C ALA A 20 0.33 1.10 0.78
N ILE A 21 1.22 0.51 1.57
CA ILE A 21 1.25 0.66 3.02
C ILE A 21 2.47 1.51 3.36
N CYS A 22 2.27 2.80 3.62
CA CYS A 22 3.38 3.71 3.91
C CYS A 22 3.88 3.59 5.34
N ASN A 23 3.15 2.94 6.23
CA ASN A 23 3.55 2.76 7.62
C ASN A 23 3.31 1.31 8.09
N PRO A 24 4.06 0.33 7.55
CA PRO A 24 3.91 -1.07 7.94
C PRO A 24 4.42 -1.32 9.37
N ASP A 25 5.37 -0.50 9.84
CA ASP A 25 5.87 -0.52 11.21
C ASP A 25 5.65 0.85 11.86
N SER A 26 4.63 0.92 12.71
CA SER A 26 4.22 2.13 13.45
C SER A 26 5.32 2.83 14.27
N ARG A 27 6.47 2.18 14.49
CA ARG A 27 7.62 2.75 15.20
C ARG A 27 8.58 3.50 14.27
N GLN A 28 8.39 3.40 12.97
CA GLN A 28 9.21 4.02 11.95
C GLN A 28 8.49 5.21 11.31
N PRO A 29 9.23 6.16 10.72
CA PRO A 29 8.61 7.22 9.93
C PRO A 29 7.88 6.65 8.72
N HIS A 30 6.88 7.40 8.23
CA HIS A 30 6.16 7.05 7.02
C HIS A 30 7.13 6.94 5.83
N LYS A 31 7.04 5.82 5.10
CA LYS A 31 7.69 5.60 3.82
C LYS A 31 7.04 6.50 2.75
N ASP A 32 7.84 6.92 1.78
CA ASP A 32 7.31 7.49 0.55
C ASP A 32 6.67 6.36 -0.27
N CYS A 33 5.42 6.57 -0.68
CA CYS A 33 4.65 5.62 -1.48
C CYS A 33 4.55 6.03 -2.95
N GLU A 34 5.32 7.04 -3.36
CA GLU A 34 5.32 7.58 -4.72
C GLU A 34 3.88 7.88 -5.19
N ASP A 35 3.53 7.43 -6.40
CA ASP A 35 2.22 7.67 -7.02
C ASP A 35 1.14 6.66 -6.59
N PHE A 36 1.43 5.76 -5.65
CA PHE A 36 0.46 4.77 -5.20
C PHE A 36 -0.50 5.36 -4.16
N ILE A 37 -1.79 5.08 -4.31
CA ILE A 37 -2.78 5.34 -3.26
C ILE A 37 -2.38 4.54 -2.04
N ALA A 38 -2.19 5.23 -0.92
CA ALA A 38 -1.73 4.63 0.31
C ALA A 38 -2.82 4.55 1.37
N ILE A 39 -2.74 3.49 2.17
CA ILE A 39 -3.51 3.36 3.41
C ILE A 39 -2.54 3.41 4.61
N ASP A 40 -3.00 4.04 5.69
CA ASP A 40 -2.31 4.09 6.97
C ASP A 40 -2.74 2.97 7.92
N SER A 41 -3.84 2.29 7.61
CA SER A 41 -4.40 1.19 8.39
C SER A 41 -5.23 0.27 7.50
N PHE A 42 -5.14 -1.04 7.75
CA PHE A 42 -5.98 -2.04 7.09
C PHE A 42 -7.47 -1.85 7.39
N ALA A 43 -7.83 -1.20 8.50
CA ALA A 43 -9.23 -0.93 8.83
C ALA A 43 -9.96 -0.16 7.72
N ARG A 44 -9.26 0.60 6.87
CA ARG A 44 -9.86 1.32 5.73
C ARG A 44 -10.38 0.41 4.61
N VAL A 45 -9.96 -0.85 4.58
CA VAL A 45 -10.29 -1.81 3.50
C VAL A 45 -10.87 -3.12 4.02
N MET A 46 -10.96 -3.28 5.34
CA MET A 46 -11.61 -4.42 5.96
C MET A 46 -13.14 -4.19 5.95
N PRO A 47 -13.94 -5.25 5.79
CA PRO A 47 -15.40 -5.13 5.89
C PRO A 47 -15.80 -4.72 7.31
N ASP A 48 -16.95 -4.02 7.40
CA ASP A 48 -17.59 -3.72 8.69
C ASP A 48 -18.01 -5.02 9.41
N ALA A 49 -17.99 -4.99 10.74
CA ALA A 49 -18.34 -6.12 11.60
C ALA A 49 -19.84 -6.40 11.66
#